data_AF-K6ZWC9-F1
#
_entry.id   AF-K6ZWC9-F1
#
_cell.length_a   1.000
_cell.length_b   1.000
_cell.length_c   1.000
_cell.angle_alpha   90.00
_cell.angle_beta   90.00
_cell.angle_gamma   90.00
#
_symmetry.space_group_name_H-M   'P 1'
#
loop_
_entity.id
_entity.type
_entity.pdbx_description
1 polymer ?
#
loop_
_entity_poly.entity_id
_entity_poly.type
_entity_poly.pdbx_seq_one_letter_code
_entity_poly.pdbx_strand_id
1 'polypeptide(L)'
;MKTIERVFQAIFFEVSTLSIVVPVSVLIGGFETGKMAIVGIGLSLFAMVWNYVYNIVFDKCVGNNRVARGMAIRMTHAIGFELGMVVITLPVLAWFLDITWLVATILEAGFLIFILFYTLLFNWLYDRYQPYQKWFSKTQYI
;
A
#
# COMPACT_ATOMS: atom_id res chain seq x y z
N MET A 1 -10.62 -0.50 -18.55
CA MET A 1 -9.70 0.58 -18.16
C MET A 1 -8.49 0.56 -19.09
N LYS A 2 -8.15 1.70 -19.70
CA LYS A 2 -6.93 1.79 -20.53
C LYS A 2 -5.69 1.75 -19.62
N THR A 3 -4.54 1.25 -20.09
CA THR A 3 -3.31 1.17 -19.28
C THR A 3 -2.90 2.53 -18.68
N ILE A 4 -3.14 3.62 -19.43
CA ILE A 4 -2.84 4.99 -19.02
C ILE A 4 -3.69 5.43 -17.81
N GLU A 5 -4.97 5.06 -17.78
CA GLU A 5 -5.90 5.37 -16.68
C GLU A 5 -5.43 4.73 -15.37
N ARG A 6 -4.98 3.47 -15.46
CA ARG A 6 -4.45 2.72 -14.31
C ARG A 6 -3.18 3.34 -13.75
N VAL A 7 -2.28 3.81 -14.63
CA VAL A 7 -1.05 4.50 -14.22
C VAL A 7 -1.39 5.84 -13.57
N PHE A 8 -2.29 6.62 -14.16
CA PHE A 8 -2.71 7.90 -13.58
C PHE A 8 -3.36 7.71 -12.19
N GLN A 9 -4.25 6.73 -12.05
CA GLN A 9 -4.88 6.40 -10.78
C GLN A 9 -3.84 6.00 -9.73
N ALA A 10 -2.88 5.15 -10.08
CA ALA A 10 -1.81 4.72 -9.17
C ALA A 10 -0.91 5.88 -8.73
N ILE A 11 -0.51 6.75 -9.65
CA ILE A 11 0.30 7.94 -9.33
C ILE A 11 -0.50 8.88 -8.44
N PHE A 12 -1.76 9.14 -8.77
CA PHE A 12 -2.61 10.03 -7.98
C PHE A 12 -2.78 9.50 -6.57
N PHE A 13 -3.08 8.21 -6.42
CA PHE A 13 -3.16 7.52 -5.12
C PHE A 13 -1.89 7.70 -4.29
N GLU A 14 -0.72 7.46 -4.89
CA GLU A 14 0.56 7.54 -4.18
C GLU A 14 0.86 8.97 -3.72
N VAL A 15 0.69 9.95 -4.62
CA VAL A 15 0.96 11.36 -4.32
C VAL A 15 0.03 11.87 -3.21
N SER A 16 -1.27 11.56 -3.28
CA SER A 16 -2.21 11.99 -2.25
C SER A 16 -2.01 11.26 -0.93
N THR A 17 -1.61 9.99 -0.96
CA THR A 17 -1.21 9.22 0.23
C THR A 17 -0.04 9.91 0.94
N LEU A 18 1.07 10.14 0.23
CA LEU A 18 2.26 10.76 0.81
C LEU A 18 1.99 12.19 1.30
N SER A 19 1.16 12.95 0.58
CA SER A 19 0.77 14.31 0.96
C SER A 19 0.01 14.38 2.28
N ILE A 20 -0.64 13.29 2.70
CA ILE A 20 -1.36 13.21 3.99
C ILE A 20 -0.46 12.57 5.04
N VAL A 21 0.13 11.43 4.72
CA VAL A 21 0.88 10.60 5.66
C VAL A 21 2.11 11.32 6.19
N VAL A 22 2.87 12.01 5.33
CA VAL A 22 4.10 12.68 5.75
C VAL A 22 3.80 13.80 6.76
N PRO A 23 2.92 14.79 6.48
CA PRO A 23 2.59 15.81 7.48
C PRO A 23 1.99 15.26 8.76
N VAL A 24 1.08 14.29 8.67
CA VAL A 24 0.43 13.68 9.85
C VAL A 24 1.48 12.99 10.73
N SER A 25 2.43 12.27 10.13
CA SER A 25 3.50 11.61 10.88
C SER A 25 4.44 12.58 11.58
N VAL A 26 4.73 13.73 10.96
CA VAL A 26 5.53 14.82 11.57
C VAL A 26 4.77 15.45 12.73
N LEU A 27 3.47 15.74 12.55
CA LEU A 27 2.64 16.39 13.56
C LEU A 27 2.42 15.51 14.80
N ILE A 28 2.20 14.20 14.61
CA ILE A 28 1.90 13.27 15.70
C ILE A 28 3.19 12.72 16.33
N GLY A 29 4.17 12.34 15.50
CA GLY A 29 5.39 11.66 15.94
C GLY A 29 6.57 12.58 16.20
N GLY A 30 6.51 13.85 15.81
CA GLY A 30 7.64 14.79 15.93
C GLY A 30 8.83 14.45 15.03
N PHE A 31 8.63 13.57 14.05
CA PHE A 31 9.69 13.12 13.14
C PHE A 31 10.07 14.22 12.13
N GLU A 32 11.29 14.15 11.62
CA GLU A 32 11.75 15.04 10.56
C GLU A 32 11.03 14.75 9.24
N THR A 33 10.48 15.78 8.59
CA THR A 33 9.71 15.67 7.35
C THR A 33 10.45 14.91 6.24
N GLY A 34 11.76 15.18 6.08
CA GLY A 34 12.58 14.50 5.07
C GLY A 34 12.68 12.99 5.30
N LYS A 35 12.90 12.57 6.55
CA LYS A 35 12.97 11.14 6.91
C LYS A 35 11.63 10.45 6.69
N MET A 36 10.52 11.09 7.05
CA MET A 36 9.18 10.51 6.86
C MET A 36 8.79 10.40 5.39
N ALA A 37 9.20 11.34 4.54
CA ALA A 37 9.02 11.22 3.09
C ALA A 37 9.81 10.02 2.52
N ILE A 38 11.06 9.84 2.95
CA ILE A 38 11.89 8.69 2.54
C ILE A 38 11.26 7.39 3.01
N VAL A 39 10.79 7.33 4.26
CA VAL A 39 10.09 6.15 4.81
C VAL A 39 8.83 5.84 4.02
N GLY A 40 7.98 6.84 3.75
CA GLY A 40 6.73 6.63 3.01
C GLY A 40 6.97 6.06 1.61
N ILE A 41 7.90 6.66 0.85
CA ILE A 41 8.28 6.20 -0.49
C ILE A 41 8.95 4.81 -0.41
N GLY A 42 9.84 4.61 0.56
CA GLY A 42 10.55 3.34 0.75
C GLY A 42 9.60 2.19 1.07
N LEU A 43 8.65 2.42 1.98
CA LEU A 43 7.64 1.44 2.35
C LEU A 43 6.68 1.13 1.22
N SER A 44 6.25 2.12 0.42
CA SER A 44 5.35 1.86 -0.71
C SER A 44 6.02 1.05 -1.82
N LEU A 45 7.26 1.40 -2.17
CA LEU A 45 8.08 0.63 -3.11
C LEU A 45 8.33 -0.79 -2.60
N PHE A 46 8.72 -0.91 -1.32
CA PHE A 46 8.93 -2.21 -0.68
C PHE A 46 7.65 -3.04 -0.70
N ALA A 47 6.49 -2.46 -0.33
CA ALA A 47 5.22 -3.16 -0.32
C ALA A 47 4.83 -3.68 -1.71
N MET A 48 5.04 -2.89 -2.77
CA MET A 48 4.80 -3.36 -4.14
C MET A 48 5.69 -4.54 -4.52
N VAL A 49 6.99 -4.46 -4.22
CA VAL A 49 7.95 -5.53 -4.49
C VAL A 49 7.61 -6.77 -3.67
N TRP A 50 7.35 -6.60 -2.37
CA TRP A 50 6.98 -7.68 -1.45
C TRP A 50 5.70 -8.38 -1.88
N ASN A 51 4.66 -7.63 -2.28
CA ASN A 51 3.43 -8.19 -2.85
C ASN A 51 3.72 -9.07 -4.07
N TYR A 52 4.55 -8.61 -4.99
CA TYR A 52 4.92 -9.41 -6.16
C TYR A 52 5.71 -10.68 -5.78
N VAL A 53 6.75 -10.54 -4.95
CA VAL A 53 7.61 -11.65 -4.52
C VAL A 53 6.82 -12.69 -3.73
N TYR A 54 6.04 -12.26 -2.74
CA TYR A 54 5.25 -13.15 -1.89
C TYR A 54 4.22 -13.93 -2.71
N ASN A 55 3.52 -13.26 -3.63
CA ASN A 55 2.55 -13.93 -4.50
C ASN A 55 3.21 -15.04 -5.34
N ILE A 56 4.42 -14.82 -5.86
CA ILE A 56 5.15 -15.85 -6.62
C ILE A 56 5.55 -17.02 -5.72
N VAL A 57 6.12 -16.74 -4.55
CA VAL A 57 6.56 -17.78 -3.61
C VAL A 57 5.37 -18.62 -3.16
N PHE A 58 4.27 -17.97 -2.79
CA PHE A 58 3.08 -18.66 -2.33
C PHE A 58 2.43 -19.48 -3.44
N ASP A 59 2.34 -18.95 -4.66
CA ASP A 59 1.78 -19.67 -5.80
C ASP A 59 2.62 -20.91 -6.18
N LYS A 60 3.94 -20.87 -5.98
CA LYS A 60 4.81 -22.05 -6.12
C LYS A 60 4.55 -23.11 -5.05
N CYS A 61 4.28 -22.71 -3.81
CA CYS A 61 4.03 -23.65 -2.70
C CYS A 61 2.64 -24.29 -2.75
N VAL A 62 1.61 -23.54 -3.13
CA VAL A 62 0.20 -23.97 -3.03
C VAL A 62 -0.41 -24.33 -4.40
N GLY A 63 0.26 -23.96 -5.49
CA GLY A 63 -0.18 -24.22 -6.86
C GLY A 63 -1.07 -23.11 -7.44
N ASN A 64 -1.11 -23.06 -8.77
CA ASN A 64 -1.71 -21.97 -9.55
C ASN A 64 -3.25 -21.89 -9.51
N ASN A 65 -3.94 -22.87 -8.89
CA ASN A 65 -5.40 -22.90 -8.90
C ASN A 65 -5.99 -21.96 -7.83
N ARG A 66 -5.97 -20.65 -8.13
CA ARG A 66 -6.43 -19.57 -7.23
C ARG A 66 -7.93 -19.65 -6.88
N VAL A 67 -8.75 -20.21 -7.77
CA VAL A 67 -10.22 -20.28 -7.64
C VAL A 67 -10.66 -21.38 -6.67
N ALA A 68 -9.93 -22.50 -6.63
CA ALA A 68 -10.23 -23.63 -5.74
C ALA A 68 -9.73 -23.46 -4.29
N ARG A 69 -9.07 -22.34 -3.95
CA ARG A 69 -8.52 -22.09 -2.61
C ARG A 69 -9.64 -21.82 -1.60
N GLY A 70 -9.82 -22.76 -0.66
CA GLY A 70 -10.71 -22.60 0.49
C GLY A 70 -10.28 -21.46 1.43
N MET A 71 -11.19 -21.06 2.32
CA MET A 71 -11.01 -19.93 3.24
C MET A 71 -9.72 -20.03 4.08
N ALA A 72 -9.38 -21.24 4.55
CA ALA A 72 -8.18 -21.48 5.36
C ALA A 72 -6.89 -21.08 4.63
N ILE A 73 -6.74 -21.42 3.34
CA ILE A 73 -5.57 -21.07 2.54
C ILE A 73 -5.46 -19.55 2.36
N ARG A 74 -6.60 -18.86 2.20
CA ARG A 74 -6.63 -17.39 2.06
C ARG A 74 -6.21 -16.70 3.36
N MET A 75 -6.66 -17.22 4.51
CA MET A 75 -6.24 -16.69 5.81
C MET A 75 -4.76 -16.91 6.05
N THR A 76 -4.24 -18.13 5.79
CA THR A 76 -2.80 -18.40 5.89
C THR A 76 -1.98 -17.50 4.97
N HIS A 77 -2.45 -17.28 3.74
CA HIS A 77 -1.81 -16.34 2.81
C HIS A 77 -1.73 -14.92 3.38
N ALA A 78 -2.87 -14.38 3.83
CA ALA A 78 -2.95 -13.02 4.36
C ALA A 78 -2.10 -12.85 5.62
N ILE A 79 -2.17 -13.79 6.56
CA ILE A 79 -1.39 -13.76 7.79
C ILE A 79 0.11 -13.87 7.48
N GLY A 80 0.52 -14.79 6.60
CA GLY A 80 1.93 -14.94 6.22
C GLY A 80 2.48 -13.72 5.46
N PHE A 81 1.64 -13.08 4.64
CA PHE A 81 2.00 -11.87 3.91
C PHE A 81 2.31 -10.73 4.87
N GLU A 82 1.39 -10.50 5.81
CA GLU A 82 1.48 -9.42 6.79
C GLU A 82 2.63 -9.64 7.76
N LEU A 83 2.73 -10.85 8.34
CA LEU A 83 3.82 -11.19 9.26
C LEU A 83 5.18 -11.09 8.58
N GLY A 84 5.30 -11.59 7.34
CA GLY A 84 6.55 -11.51 6.59
C GLY A 84 6.95 -10.06 6.28
N MET A 85 5.97 -9.20 5.99
CA MET A 85 6.21 -7.77 5.79
C MET A 85 6.74 -7.13 7.09
N VAL A 86 5.98 -7.27 8.19
CA VAL A 86 6.28 -6.69 9.51
C VAL A 86 7.65 -7.12 10.04
N VAL A 87 8.05 -8.37 9.82
CA VAL A 87 9.38 -8.87 10.25
C VAL A 87 10.53 -8.13 9.55
N ILE A 88 10.33 -7.61 8.34
CA ILE A 88 11.35 -6.90 7.57
C ILE A 88 11.27 -5.40 7.82
N THR A 89 10.07 -4.84 7.84
CA THR A 89 9.83 -3.39 7.98
C THR A 89 10.14 -2.89 9.38
N LEU A 90 9.77 -3.62 10.45
CA LEU A 90 10.03 -3.17 11.82
C LEU A 90 11.52 -2.92 12.13
N PRO A 91 12.45 -3.86 11.86
CA PRO A 91 13.88 -3.61 12.08
C PRO A 91 14.40 -2.43 11.25
N VAL A 92 13.94 -2.31 10.01
CA VAL A 92 14.36 -1.22 9.10
C VAL A 92 13.86 0.13 9.61
N LEU A 93 12.60 0.22 10.04
CA LEU A 93 12.03 1.45 10.61
C LEU A 93 12.71 1.84 11.92
N ALA A 94 12.90 0.88 12.83
CA ALA A 94 13.56 1.11 14.11
C ALA A 94 14.99 1.63 13.90
N TRP A 95 15.74 1.01 12.98
CA TRP A 95 17.10 1.41 12.66
C TRP A 95 17.18 2.76 11.93
N PHE A 96 16.33 2.99 10.92
CA PHE A 96 16.40 4.20 10.09
C PHE A 96 15.92 5.46 10.81
N LEU A 97 14.85 5.34 11.60
CA LEU A 97 14.30 6.45 12.37
C LEU A 97 14.94 6.61 13.75
N ASP A 98 15.82 5.68 14.15
CA ASP A 98 16.45 5.62 15.48
C ASP A 98 15.40 5.64 16.61
N ILE A 99 14.42 4.74 16.49
CA ILE A 99 13.28 4.64 17.41
C ILE A 99 13.23 3.26 18.07
N THR A 100 12.56 3.20 19.23
CA THR A 100 12.33 1.92 19.91
C THR A 100 11.38 1.01 19.10
N TRP A 101 11.51 -0.30 19.30
CA TRP A 101 10.63 -1.31 18.67
C TRP A 101 9.14 -1.06 18.92
N LEU A 102 8.77 -0.53 20.08
CA LEU A 102 7.39 -0.19 20.39
C LEU A 102 6.89 0.95 19.50
N VAL A 103 7.68 2.01 19.35
CA VAL A 103 7.33 3.17 18.51
C VAL A 103 7.29 2.76 17.04
N ALA A 104 8.23 1.92 16.57
CA ALA A 104 8.20 1.37 15.22
C ALA A 104 6.93 0.55 14.96
N THR A 105 6.54 -0.31 15.91
CA THR A 105 5.30 -1.11 15.82
C THR A 105 4.06 -0.24 15.77
N ILE A 106 3.97 0.80 16.60
CA ILE A 106 2.84 1.73 16.60
C ILE A 106 2.77 2.50 15.28
N LEU A 107 3.92 2.97 14.78
CA LEU A 107 4.02 3.69 13.51
C LEU A 107 3.56 2.81 12.34
N GLU A 108 4.04 1.58 12.29
CA GLU A 108 3.69 0.62 11.25
C GLU A 108 2.22 0.22 11.30
N ALA A 109 1.68 -0.09 12.48
CA ALA A 109 0.25 -0.34 12.65
C ALA A 109 -0.58 0.87 12.20
N GLY A 110 -0.13 2.09 12.52
CA GLY A 110 -0.74 3.33 12.04
C GLY A 110 -0.78 3.43 10.51
N PHE A 111 0.34 3.14 9.83
CA PHE A 111 0.39 3.12 8.37
C PHE A 111 -0.53 2.07 7.76
N LEU A 112 -0.54 0.84 8.29
CA LEU A 112 -1.38 -0.25 7.80
C LEU A 112 -2.86 0.09 7.92
N ILE A 113 -3.28 0.58 9.10
CA ILE A 113 -4.65 1.02 9.34
C ILE A 113 -5.01 2.17 8.39
N PHE A 114 -4.14 3.19 8.29
CA PHE A 114 -4.37 4.31 7.40
C PHE A 114 -4.53 3.86 5.95
N ILE A 115 -3.59 3.08 5.41
CA ILE A 115 -3.63 2.59 4.02
C ILE A 115 -4.88 1.75 3.78
N LEU A 116 -5.31 0.90 4.72
CA LEU A 116 -6.50 0.08 4.57
C LEU A 116 -7.74 0.96 4.35
N PHE A 117 -8.00 1.90 5.25
CA PHE A 117 -9.16 2.79 5.14
C PHE A 117 -9.04 3.75 3.95
N TYR A 118 -7.85 4.30 3.74
CA TYR A 118 -7.55 5.20 2.64
C TYR A 118 -7.78 4.54 1.28
N THR A 119 -7.30 3.31 1.09
CA THR A 119 -7.47 2.55 -0.15
C THR A 119 -8.94 2.26 -0.44
N LEU A 120 -9.72 1.86 0.57
CA LEU A 120 -11.15 1.63 0.42
C LEU A 120 -11.88 2.91 0.00
N LEU A 121 -11.61 4.02 0.70
CA LEU A 121 -12.23 5.31 0.43
C LEU A 121 -11.83 5.84 -0.95
N PHE A 122 -10.54 5.81 -1.28
CA PHE A 122 -10.02 6.28 -2.56
C PHE A 122 -10.63 5.50 -3.72
N ASN A 123 -10.64 4.16 -3.65
CA ASN A 123 -11.23 3.33 -4.69
C ASN A 123 -12.73 3.60 -4.84
N TRP A 124 -13.46 3.71 -3.72
CA TRP A 124 -14.89 4.04 -3.76
C TRP A 124 -15.17 5.41 -4.38
N LEU A 125 -14.40 6.44 -4.01
CA LEU A 125 -14.53 7.78 -4.60
C LEU A 125 -14.16 7.76 -6.09
N TYR A 126 -13.09 7.08 -6.46
CA TYR A 126 -12.65 6.98 -7.85
C TYR A 126 -13.72 6.32 -8.73
N ASP A 127 -14.30 5.22 -8.25
CA ASP A 127 -15.39 4.51 -8.93
C ASP A 127 -16.68 5.32 -8.99
N ARG A 128 -16.98 6.12 -7.95
CA ARG A 128 -18.20 6.94 -7.89
C ARG A 128 -18.13 8.18 -8.77
N TYR A 129 -17.01 8.88 -8.79
CA TYR A 129 -16.86 10.14 -9.51
C TYR A 129 -16.41 9.93 -10.96
N GLN A 130 -15.77 8.79 -11.27
CA GLN A 130 -15.18 8.47 -12.58
C GLN A 130 -14.60 9.69 -13.29
N PRO A 131 -13.70 10.47 -12.65
CA PRO A 131 -13.23 11.75 -13.19
C PRO A 131 -12.60 11.63 -14.59
N TYR A 132 -12.12 10.43 -14.94
CA TYR A 132 -11.60 10.05 -16.25
C TYR A 132 -12.65 10.12 -17.38
N GLN A 133 -13.95 9.91 -17.11
CA GLN A 133 -15.01 10.05 -18.13
C GLN A 133 -15.02 11.46 -18.73
N LYS A 134 -14.77 12.51 -17.96
CA LYS A 134 -14.78 13.89 -18.50
C LYS A 134 -13.61 14.18 -19.44
N TRP A 135 -12.46 13.55 -19.24
CA TRP A 135 -11.24 13.83 -20.02
C TRP A 135 -11.08 12.91 -21.23
N PHE A 136 -11.64 11.69 -21.17
CA PHE A 136 -11.47 10.68 -22.24
C PHE A 136 -12.78 10.22 -22.89
N SER A 137 -13.96 10.76 -22.54
CA SER A 137 -15.24 10.47 -23.25
C SER A 137 -15.46 11.30 -24.52
N LYS A 138 -14.41 11.87 -25.13
CA LYS A 138 -14.52 12.53 -26.44
C LYS A 138 -14.03 11.65 -27.59
N THR A 139 -14.39 10.36 -27.61
CA THR A 139 -14.31 9.55 -28.85
C THR A 139 -15.27 8.34 -28.81
N GLN A 140 -16.58 8.59 -28.78
CA GLN A 140 -17.57 7.62 -29.26
C GLN A 140 -18.64 8.36 -30.07
N TYR A 141 -18.25 8.80 -31.28
CA TYR A 141 -19.14 8.84 -32.43
C TYR A 141 -18.32 8.31 -33.62
N ILE A 142 -18.60 7.07 -34.00
CA ILE A 142 -18.79 6.49 -35.34
C ILE A 142 -18.88 4.98 -35.13
#